data_AF-A0A8G1J2F0-F1
#
_entry.id   AF-A0A8G1J2F0-F1
#
_cell.length_a   1.000
_cell.length_b   1.000
_cell.length_c   1.000
_cell.angle_alpha   90.00
_cell.angle_beta   90.00
_cell.angle_gamma   90.00
#
_symmetry.space_group_name_H-M   'P 1'
#
loop_
_entity.id
_entity.type
_entity.pdbx_description
1 polymer ?
#
loop_
_entity_poly.entity_id
_entity_poly.type
_entity_poly.pdbx_seq_one_letter_code
_entity_poly.pdbx_strand_id
1 'polypeptide(L)'
;MQAPPAAQAGTTEIVWHDRRYRARAIAGGAAFELYSDTREDGFQPNGNSFHRYVHASEVSSTGGELLLAGVAPLSVPVMPGADATTVHQYSQNPRIGPTERALVSAVRATAFVTTGTRMIKPLSRHQVARQLTTGPLVSGVCFREFDVAHLRTPEARVVLSGDPDDARDTAFALRWKAICACDYTSTEAANFPGLVGIPGRERRGSMILGTGFLPSGTHLIPEFVTADFADLPLTARAEILAYTPDGAEIALFQYQPQTNVWNRMAGARHRDLVNRIPGLETGRALFRTNPSVHAGLIGDHEGERVPVTADPGHGFSVYARGATSRSPVTRPQRFYTRARWRDMDVLALGRNEDWVRVRLCQPDIEAIMATDATCVERGVYECWAPRGELEHPRMVTVDYPTGLNPAAC
;
A
#
# COMPACT_ATOMS: atom_id res chain seq x y z
N MET A 1 11.49 -7.47 25.17
CA MET A 1 11.69 -8.30 23.96
C MET A 1 12.57 -7.50 22.99
N GLN A 2 13.75 -8.03 22.66
CA GLN A 2 14.65 -7.44 21.66
C GLN A 2 13.95 -7.43 20.30
N ALA A 3 14.12 -6.34 19.55
CA ALA A 3 13.73 -6.32 18.15
C ALA A 3 14.37 -7.52 17.43
N PRO A 4 13.65 -8.20 16.51
CA PRO A 4 14.29 -9.21 15.70
C PRO A 4 15.51 -8.57 15.02
N PRO A 5 16.67 -9.23 15.02
CA PRO A 5 17.86 -8.69 14.39
C PRO A 5 17.53 -8.34 12.95
N ALA A 6 18.05 -7.21 12.47
CA ALA A 6 18.08 -6.96 11.04
C ALA A 6 18.73 -8.20 10.41
N ALA A 7 17.96 -8.94 9.60
CA ALA A 7 18.44 -10.16 8.97
C ALA A 7 19.78 -9.81 8.31
N GLN A 8 20.87 -10.40 8.81
CA GLN A 8 22.14 -10.33 8.10
C GLN A 8 21.84 -10.84 6.70
N ALA A 9 22.23 -10.06 5.69
CA ALA A 9 22.09 -10.39 4.27
C ALA A 9 23.03 -11.54 3.92
N GLY A 10 22.77 -12.72 4.49
CA GLY A 10 23.38 -13.97 4.11
C GLY A 10 22.73 -14.46 2.82
N THR A 11 23.55 -15.03 1.95
CA THR A 11 23.05 -15.84 0.84
C THR A 11 22.57 -17.17 1.40
N THR A 12 21.37 -17.60 1.00
CA THR A 12 20.79 -18.91 1.30
C THR A 12 20.70 -19.75 0.03
N GLU A 13 20.41 -21.04 0.13
CA GLU A 13 20.16 -21.91 -1.03
C GLU A 13 18.66 -22.12 -1.18
N ILE A 14 18.12 -21.85 -2.37
CA ILE A 14 16.72 -22.12 -2.69
C ILE A 14 16.61 -22.93 -3.98
N VAL A 15 15.55 -23.74 -4.05
CA VAL A 15 15.21 -24.53 -5.23
C VAL A 15 14.14 -23.80 -6.03
N TRP A 16 14.44 -23.53 -7.29
CA TRP A 16 13.53 -22.91 -8.26
C TRP A 16 13.57 -23.71 -9.55
N HIS A 17 12.42 -24.15 -10.06
CA HIS A 17 12.31 -25.08 -11.20
C HIS A 17 13.28 -26.27 -11.11
N ASP A 18 13.24 -26.99 -9.99
CA ASP A 18 14.05 -28.18 -9.69
C ASP A 18 15.58 -27.98 -9.68
N ARG A 19 16.05 -26.73 -9.75
CA ARG A 19 17.48 -26.38 -9.67
C ARG A 19 17.76 -25.54 -8.43
N ARG A 20 18.93 -25.79 -7.82
CA ARG A 20 19.42 -25.03 -6.66
C ARG A 20 20.15 -23.77 -7.11
N TYR A 21 19.84 -22.65 -6.47
CA TYR A 21 20.50 -21.37 -6.67
C TYR A 21 20.95 -20.80 -5.33
N ARG A 22 22.07 -20.07 -5.35
CA ARG A 22 22.37 -19.12 -4.29
C ARG A 22 21.41 -17.96 -4.41
N ALA A 23 20.84 -17.52 -3.29
CA ALA A 23 19.85 -16.48 -3.29
C ALA A 23 19.98 -15.54 -2.09
N ARG A 24 19.55 -14.29 -2.28
CA ARG A 24 19.39 -13.31 -1.20
C ARG A 24 17.92 -13.11 -0.91
N ALA A 25 17.52 -13.29 0.34
CA ALA A 25 16.15 -13.01 0.78
C ALA A 25 15.84 -11.50 0.72
N ILE A 26 14.66 -11.17 0.22
CA ILE A 26 14.13 -9.80 0.10
C ILE A 26 12.91 -9.69 1.00
N ALA A 27 12.76 -8.54 1.66
CA ALA A 27 11.60 -8.22 2.49
C ALA A 27 11.25 -9.34 3.51
N GLY A 28 12.27 -9.87 4.18
CA GLY A 28 12.08 -10.91 5.20
C GLY A 28 11.70 -12.28 4.62
N GLY A 29 11.98 -12.55 3.34
CA GLY A 29 11.70 -13.83 2.70
C GLY A 29 10.45 -13.84 1.82
N ALA A 30 9.84 -12.68 1.57
CA ALA A 30 8.71 -12.55 0.64
C ALA A 30 9.10 -12.71 -0.84
N ALA A 31 10.37 -12.46 -1.15
CA ALA A 31 10.94 -12.70 -2.46
C ALA A 31 12.42 -13.05 -2.31
N PHE A 32 13.01 -13.50 -3.41
CA PHE A 32 14.41 -13.87 -3.46
C PHE A 32 15.08 -13.32 -4.71
N GLU A 33 16.32 -12.90 -4.58
CA GLU A 33 17.21 -12.63 -5.71
C GLU A 33 18.11 -13.83 -5.92
N LEU A 34 17.87 -14.57 -7.00
CA LEU A 34 18.69 -15.70 -7.45
C LEU A 34 19.94 -15.20 -8.14
N TYR A 35 21.05 -15.92 -7.97
CA TYR A 35 22.29 -15.68 -8.72
C TYR A 35 22.67 -16.91 -9.55
N SER A 36 23.13 -16.67 -10.77
CA SER A 36 23.70 -17.68 -11.67
C SER A 36 24.99 -17.17 -12.29
N ASP A 37 25.97 -18.06 -12.45
CA ASP A 37 27.23 -17.77 -13.15
C ASP A 37 27.08 -17.88 -14.68
N THR A 38 25.95 -18.42 -15.15
CA THR A 38 25.64 -18.61 -16.58
C THR A 38 24.41 -17.83 -16.99
N ARG A 39 24.35 -17.44 -18.27
CA ARG A 39 23.17 -16.78 -18.82
C ARG A 39 22.02 -17.78 -18.93
N GLU A 40 20.89 -17.44 -18.33
CA GLU A 40 19.67 -18.26 -18.29
C GLU A 40 18.44 -17.40 -18.62
N ASP A 41 17.32 -18.04 -18.96
CA ASP A 41 16.13 -17.33 -19.40
C ASP A 41 15.53 -16.45 -18.30
N GLY A 42 15.37 -15.17 -18.63
CA GLY A 42 14.89 -14.11 -17.75
C GLY A 42 15.81 -13.78 -16.58
N PHE A 43 17.06 -14.26 -16.57
CA PHE A 43 18.12 -13.70 -15.74
C PHE A 43 18.72 -12.48 -16.43
N GLN A 44 18.97 -11.43 -15.64
CA GLN A 44 19.58 -10.18 -16.09
C GLN A 44 21.08 -10.15 -15.74
N PRO A 45 21.94 -9.47 -16.51
CA PRO A 45 23.36 -9.32 -16.16
C PRO A 45 23.55 -8.46 -14.90
N ASN A 46 24.45 -8.87 -14.02
CA ASN A 46 24.91 -8.12 -12.85
C ASN A 46 26.43 -8.30 -12.67
N GLY A 47 27.20 -7.37 -13.24
CA GLY A 47 28.67 -7.45 -13.28
C GLY A 47 29.13 -8.71 -14.02
N ASN A 48 29.83 -9.60 -13.30
CA ASN A 48 30.32 -10.87 -13.84
C ASN A 48 29.36 -12.06 -13.61
N SER A 49 28.15 -11.80 -13.12
CA SER A 49 27.14 -12.80 -12.80
C SER A 49 25.80 -12.43 -13.43
N PHE A 50 24.81 -13.30 -13.29
CA PHE A 50 23.43 -13.04 -13.67
C PHE A 50 22.53 -13.16 -12.44
N HIS A 51 21.43 -12.41 -12.42
CA HIS A 51 20.47 -12.46 -11.32
C HIS A 51 19.02 -12.43 -11.79
N ARG A 52 18.11 -12.93 -10.94
CA ARG A 52 16.66 -12.89 -11.18
C ARG A 52 15.91 -12.75 -9.87
N TYR A 53 14.86 -11.93 -9.86
CA TYR A 53 13.93 -11.84 -8.73
C TYR A 53 12.77 -12.82 -8.90
N VAL A 54 12.45 -13.57 -7.85
CA VAL A 54 11.37 -14.55 -7.82
C VAL A 54 10.53 -14.39 -6.56
N HIS A 55 9.22 -14.63 -6.66
CA HIS A 55 8.33 -14.55 -5.50
C HIS A 55 8.52 -15.77 -4.58
N ALA A 56 8.27 -15.60 -3.28
CA ALA A 56 8.41 -16.67 -2.29
C ALA A 56 7.58 -17.93 -2.60
N SER A 57 6.44 -17.78 -3.28
CA SER A 57 5.58 -18.92 -3.66
C SER A 57 6.14 -19.76 -4.82
N GLU A 58 7.17 -19.29 -5.53
CA GLU A 58 7.74 -19.98 -6.67
C GLU A 58 8.95 -20.85 -6.29
N VAL A 59 9.42 -20.72 -5.05
CA VAL A 59 10.64 -21.37 -4.58
C VAL A 59 10.33 -22.36 -3.47
N SER A 60 11.14 -23.40 -3.38
CA SER A 60 11.19 -24.25 -2.19
C SER A 60 12.50 -24.00 -1.44
N SER A 61 12.39 -23.84 -0.12
CA SER A 61 13.54 -23.73 0.79
C SER A 61 13.47 -24.86 1.81
N THR A 62 14.62 -25.40 2.19
CA THR A 62 14.75 -26.36 3.30
C THR A 62 14.69 -25.67 4.67
N GLY A 63 14.58 -24.34 4.74
CA GLY A 63 14.63 -23.53 5.96
C GLY A 63 13.34 -22.76 6.29
N GLY A 64 13.22 -22.33 7.56
CA GLY A 64 12.08 -21.56 8.09
C GLY A 64 12.00 -20.08 7.66
N GLU A 65 12.73 -19.68 6.62
CA GLU A 65 12.84 -18.29 6.16
C GLU A 65 11.52 -17.75 5.58
N LEU A 66 10.70 -18.63 4.98
CA LEU A 66 9.34 -18.30 4.53
C LEU A 66 8.41 -17.92 5.71
N LEU A 67 8.69 -18.42 6.92
CA LEU A 67 7.93 -18.10 8.12
C LEU A 67 8.32 -16.74 8.72
N LEU A 68 9.50 -16.21 8.38
CA LEU A 68 10.01 -14.94 8.92
C LEU A 68 9.32 -13.70 8.35
N ALA A 69 8.66 -13.82 7.18
CA ALA A 69 7.94 -12.72 6.56
C ALA A 69 6.70 -12.29 7.37
N GLY A 70 6.25 -13.11 8.34
CA GLY A 70 5.11 -12.82 9.22
C GLY A 70 3.76 -12.72 8.50
N VAL A 71 3.72 -13.03 7.20
CA VAL A 71 2.53 -13.01 6.34
C VAL A 71 2.56 -14.28 5.49
N ALA A 72 1.45 -15.02 5.50
CA ALA A 72 1.34 -16.26 4.74
C ALA A 72 1.14 -15.97 3.23
N PRO A 73 1.74 -16.78 2.33
CA PRO A 73 1.40 -16.79 0.92
C PRO A 73 -0.09 -17.05 0.68
N LEU A 74 -0.56 -16.71 -0.52
CA LEU A 74 -1.86 -17.16 -1.00
C LEU A 74 -1.96 -18.68 -0.94
N SER A 75 -3.09 -19.17 -0.44
CA SER A 75 -3.37 -20.61 -0.36
C SER A 75 -4.50 -20.98 -1.31
N VAL A 76 -4.28 -22.01 -2.12
CA VAL A 76 -5.29 -22.57 -3.02
C VAL A 76 -5.98 -23.75 -2.32
N PRO A 77 -7.32 -23.76 -2.22
CA PRO A 77 -8.05 -24.89 -1.66
C PRO A 77 -7.73 -26.21 -2.37
N VAL A 78 -7.58 -27.29 -1.61
CA VAL A 78 -7.35 -28.62 -2.16
C VAL A 78 -8.69 -29.18 -2.65
N MET A 79 -8.93 -29.07 -3.96
CA MET A 79 -10.12 -29.60 -4.62
C MET A 79 -9.80 -29.98 -6.08
N PRO A 80 -10.49 -30.96 -6.69
CA PRO A 80 -10.22 -31.37 -8.06
C PRO A 80 -10.31 -30.20 -9.05
N GLY A 81 -9.28 -30.02 -9.87
CA GLY A 81 -9.22 -28.94 -10.87
C GLY A 81 -8.89 -27.55 -10.31
N ALA A 82 -8.68 -27.38 -9.00
CA ALA A 82 -8.17 -26.13 -8.45
C ALA A 82 -6.65 -26.18 -8.31
N ASP A 83 -5.96 -25.46 -9.18
CA ASP A 83 -4.53 -25.19 -9.07
C ASP A 83 -4.24 -23.69 -9.25
N ALA A 84 -3.00 -23.29 -8.98
CA ALA A 84 -2.59 -21.89 -9.06
C ALA A 84 -2.81 -21.29 -10.47
N THR A 85 -2.60 -22.08 -11.52
CA THR A 85 -2.79 -21.68 -12.92
C THR A 85 -4.26 -21.40 -13.23
N THR A 86 -5.16 -22.28 -12.81
CA THR A 86 -6.61 -22.17 -13.00
C THR A 86 -7.15 -20.97 -12.22
N VAL A 87 -6.74 -20.82 -10.96
CA VAL A 87 -7.11 -19.66 -10.14
C VAL A 87 -6.59 -18.36 -10.78
N HIS A 88 -5.36 -18.36 -11.30
CA HIS A 88 -4.83 -17.22 -12.04
C HIS A 88 -5.72 -16.88 -13.23
N GLN A 89 -5.98 -17.82 -14.13
CA GLN A 89 -6.85 -17.58 -15.29
C GLN A 89 -8.23 -17.03 -14.92
N TYR A 90 -8.88 -17.58 -13.89
CA TYR A 90 -10.18 -17.08 -13.42
C TYR A 90 -10.06 -15.69 -12.79
N SER A 91 -9.02 -15.43 -11.98
CA SER A 91 -8.80 -14.12 -11.36
C SER A 91 -8.61 -12.99 -12.38
N GLN A 92 -8.11 -13.31 -13.57
CA GLN A 92 -7.87 -12.37 -14.66
C GLN A 92 -9.13 -12.10 -15.53
N ASN A 93 -10.25 -12.79 -15.25
CA ASN A 93 -11.47 -12.65 -16.04
C ASN A 93 -12.65 -12.12 -15.18
N PRO A 94 -13.13 -10.89 -15.41
CA PRO A 94 -14.22 -10.32 -14.62
C PRO A 94 -15.58 -11.01 -14.86
N ARG A 95 -15.72 -11.77 -15.97
CA ARG A 95 -16.97 -12.40 -16.44
C ARG A 95 -17.12 -13.88 -16.05
N ILE A 96 -16.31 -14.36 -15.12
CA ILE A 96 -16.42 -15.73 -14.61
C ILE A 96 -17.77 -16.00 -13.91
N GLY A 97 -18.21 -17.25 -13.94
CA GLY A 97 -19.44 -17.72 -13.32
C GLY A 97 -19.37 -17.74 -11.79
N PRO A 98 -20.49 -18.02 -11.10
CA PRO A 98 -20.55 -17.99 -9.63
C PRO A 98 -19.59 -18.98 -8.95
N THR A 99 -19.42 -20.18 -9.51
CA THR A 99 -18.56 -21.23 -8.94
C THR A 99 -17.08 -20.84 -9.02
N GLU A 100 -16.63 -20.39 -10.19
CA GLU A 100 -15.26 -19.92 -10.38
C GLU A 100 -14.98 -18.69 -9.52
N ARG A 101 -15.97 -17.80 -9.39
CA ARG A 101 -15.89 -16.63 -8.51
C ARG A 101 -15.74 -17.03 -7.05
N ALA A 102 -16.48 -18.03 -6.59
CA ALA A 102 -16.35 -18.54 -5.22
C ALA A 102 -14.94 -19.12 -4.97
N LEU A 103 -14.34 -19.83 -5.93
CA LEU A 103 -12.96 -20.30 -5.84
C LEU A 103 -11.97 -19.12 -5.75
N VAL A 104 -12.09 -18.13 -6.63
CA VAL A 104 -11.21 -16.95 -6.63
C VAL A 104 -11.35 -16.15 -5.33
N SER A 105 -12.58 -15.94 -4.84
CA SER A 105 -12.85 -15.28 -3.56
C SER A 105 -12.30 -16.06 -2.36
N ALA A 106 -12.38 -17.40 -2.38
CA ALA A 106 -11.79 -18.24 -1.34
C ALA A 106 -10.26 -18.09 -1.29
N VAL A 107 -9.58 -18.08 -2.44
CA VAL A 107 -8.14 -17.80 -2.51
C VAL A 107 -7.84 -16.37 -2.07
N ARG A 108 -8.64 -15.40 -2.52
CA ARG A 108 -8.48 -13.98 -2.15
C ARG A 108 -8.57 -13.77 -0.63
N ALA A 109 -9.46 -14.48 0.05
CA ALA A 109 -9.64 -14.40 1.50
C ALA A 109 -8.39 -14.85 2.28
N THR A 110 -7.52 -15.67 1.68
CA THR A 110 -6.24 -16.08 2.31
C THR A 110 -5.20 -14.96 2.33
N ALA A 111 -5.37 -13.91 1.51
CA ALA A 111 -4.58 -12.70 1.59
C ALA A 111 -5.15 -11.75 2.66
N PHE A 112 -4.92 -12.07 3.92
CA PHE A 112 -5.33 -11.24 5.05
C PHE A 112 -4.26 -10.19 5.40
N VAL A 113 -4.72 -9.10 6.00
CA VAL A 113 -3.90 -8.03 6.58
C VAL A 113 -4.06 -8.10 8.10
N THR A 114 -2.95 -8.10 8.82
CA THR A 114 -2.91 -8.01 10.28
C THR A 114 -2.21 -6.74 10.72
N THR A 115 -2.36 -6.38 12.00
CA THR A 115 -1.54 -5.32 12.62
C THR A 115 -0.06 -5.58 12.36
N GLY A 116 0.64 -4.60 11.79
CA GLY A 116 2.05 -4.69 11.47
C GLY A 116 2.37 -5.24 10.08
N THR A 117 1.39 -5.78 9.34
CA THR A 117 1.57 -6.16 7.94
C THR A 117 2.13 -4.97 7.17
N ARG A 118 3.25 -5.18 6.46
CA ARG A 118 3.85 -4.12 5.64
C ARG A 118 3.02 -3.95 4.39
N MET A 119 2.49 -2.75 4.22
CA MET A 119 1.72 -2.34 3.06
C MET A 119 2.58 -1.45 2.18
N ILE A 120 2.28 -1.47 0.88
CA ILE A 120 2.96 -0.68 -0.13
C ILE A 120 1.98 -0.09 -1.12
N LYS A 121 2.21 1.15 -1.51
CA LYS A 121 1.44 1.85 -2.53
C LYS A 121 2.41 2.44 -3.56
N PRO A 122 2.27 2.14 -4.86
CA PRO A 122 3.06 2.81 -5.89
C PRO A 122 2.68 4.30 -5.95
N LEU A 123 3.69 5.15 -6.13
CA LEU A 123 3.53 6.59 -6.24
C LEU A 123 4.14 7.10 -7.54
N SER A 124 3.51 8.10 -8.17
CA SER A 124 4.20 8.95 -9.15
C SER A 124 5.08 9.99 -8.44
N ARG A 125 6.04 10.59 -9.14
CA ARG A 125 6.90 11.64 -8.54
C ARG A 125 6.10 12.83 -7.99
N HIS A 126 4.98 13.17 -8.63
CA HIS A 126 4.07 14.22 -8.17
C HIS A 126 3.35 13.82 -6.87
N GLN A 127 2.97 12.55 -6.75
CA GLN A 127 2.39 12.03 -5.51
C GLN A 127 3.42 12.00 -4.37
N VAL A 128 4.69 11.71 -4.66
CA VAL A 128 5.78 11.87 -3.68
C VAL A 128 5.90 13.32 -3.20
N ALA A 129 5.94 14.28 -4.12
CA ALA A 129 5.99 15.71 -3.76
C ALA A 129 4.79 16.13 -2.90
N ARG A 130 3.59 15.64 -3.23
CA ARG A 130 2.37 15.84 -2.43
C ARG A 130 2.51 15.22 -1.04
N GLN A 131 2.96 13.97 -0.93
CA GLN A 131 3.11 13.26 0.34
C GLN A 131 4.04 14.00 1.33
N LEU A 132 5.06 14.69 0.81
CA LEU A 132 6.00 15.47 1.60
C LEU A 132 5.42 16.81 2.11
N THR A 133 4.29 17.25 1.58
CA THR A 133 3.70 18.58 1.86
C THR A 133 2.28 18.51 2.44
N THR A 134 1.59 17.38 2.32
CA THR A 134 0.25 17.16 2.88
C THR A 134 0.27 16.41 4.21
N GLY A 135 -0.89 16.29 4.84
CA GLY A 135 -1.06 15.43 6.01
C GLY A 135 -0.51 14.01 5.75
N PRO A 136 0.06 13.37 6.78
CA PRO A 136 0.71 12.06 6.67
C PRO A 136 -0.34 10.95 6.56
N LEU A 137 -1.02 10.92 5.43
CA LEU A 137 -2.15 10.05 5.14
C LEU A 137 -1.85 9.18 3.91
N VAL A 138 -2.57 8.06 3.79
CA VAL A 138 -2.57 7.18 2.61
C VAL A 138 -3.99 6.72 2.31
N SER A 139 -4.34 6.59 1.04
CA SER A 139 -5.67 6.17 0.59
C SER A 139 -5.60 5.38 -0.72
N GLY A 140 -6.72 4.83 -1.17
CA GLY A 140 -6.84 4.20 -2.48
C GLY A 140 -6.26 2.79 -2.51
N VAL A 141 -5.88 2.35 -3.71
CA VAL A 141 -5.37 0.99 -3.94
C VAL A 141 -3.96 0.81 -3.37
N CYS A 142 -3.73 -0.31 -2.69
CA CYS A 142 -2.46 -0.71 -2.10
C CYS A 142 -2.30 -2.24 -2.08
N PHE A 143 -1.11 -2.69 -1.74
CA PHE A 143 -0.69 -4.09 -1.77
C PHE A 143 0.03 -4.43 -0.47
N ARG A 144 0.10 -5.71 -0.10
CA ARG A 144 1.06 -6.14 0.92
C ARG A 144 2.44 -6.13 0.28
N GLU A 145 3.48 -5.73 1.02
CA GLU A 145 4.87 -5.82 0.57
C GLU A 145 5.19 -7.25 0.13
N PHE A 146 4.62 -8.24 0.84
CA PHE A 146 4.78 -9.65 0.55
C PHE A 146 4.49 -9.99 -0.91
N ASP A 147 3.32 -9.58 -1.42
CA ASP A 147 2.80 -10.00 -2.73
C ASP A 147 3.51 -9.34 -3.92
N VAL A 148 4.34 -8.31 -3.66
CA VAL A 148 4.99 -7.50 -4.71
C VAL A 148 6.49 -7.33 -4.48
N ALA A 149 7.07 -8.06 -3.53
CA ALA A 149 8.48 -7.92 -3.15
C ALA A 149 9.44 -8.30 -4.29
N HIS A 150 9.04 -9.18 -5.21
CA HIS A 150 9.83 -9.60 -6.38
C HIS A 150 9.82 -8.58 -7.51
N LEU A 151 8.87 -7.63 -7.51
CA LEU A 151 8.79 -6.57 -8.50
C LEU A 151 9.80 -5.46 -8.15
N ARG A 152 11.08 -5.70 -8.48
CA ARG A 152 12.21 -4.88 -8.02
C ARG A 152 12.63 -3.77 -8.96
N THR A 153 12.33 -3.88 -10.25
CA THR A 153 12.71 -2.88 -11.25
C THR A 153 11.52 -1.97 -11.59
N PRO A 154 11.75 -0.75 -12.09
CA PRO A 154 10.68 0.12 -12.57
C PRO A 154 9.77 -0.56 -13.60
N GLU A 155 10.37 -1.32 -14.52
CA GLU A 155 9.64 -2.09 -15.53
C GLU A 155 8.71 -3.13 -14.88
N ALA A 156 9.21 -3.93 -13.93
CA ALA A 156 8.39 -4.92 -13.24
C ALA A 156 7.27 -4.28 -12.39
N ARG A 157 7.50 -3.07 -11.85
CA ARG A 157 6.52 -2.36 -11.03
C ARG A 157 5.46 -1.60 -11.82
N VAL A 158 5.61 -1.45 -13.14
CA VAL A 158 4.64 -0.73 -13.98
C VAL A 158 3.23 -1.29 -13.86
N VAL A 159 3.11 -2.61 -13.61
CA VAL A 159 1.82 -3.29 -13.41
C VAL A 159 1.05 -2.76 -12.19
N LEU A 160 1.76 -2.29 -11.17
CA LEU A 160 1.17 -1.74 -9.95
C LEU A 160 0.72 -0.30 -10.13
N SER A 161 1.31 0.42 -11.08
CA SER A 161 1.19 1.88 -11.20
C SER A 161 -0.25 2.32 -11.45
N GLY A 162 -0.79 3.11 -10.52
CA GLY A 162 -2.13 3.70 -10.64
C GLY A 162 -2.15 5.09 -11.27
N ASP A 163 -0.98 5.69 -11.49
CA ASP A 163 -0.80 7.01 -12.11
C ASP A 163 0.44 6.91 -13.02
N PRO A 164 0.28 6.91 -14.35
CA PRO A 164 1.41 6.74 -15.27
C PRO A 164 2.35 7.94 -15.14
N ASP A 165 3.60 7.68 -14.77
CA ASP A 165 4.69 8.65 -14.82
C ASP A 165 5.54 8.36 -16.06
N ASP A 166 6.03 9.39 -16.74
CA ASP A 166 6.84 9.24 -17.95
C ASP A 166 8.25 8.71 -17.64
N ALA A 167 8.66 8.77 -16.37
CA ALA A 167 9.99 8.36 -15.90
C ALA A 167 10.09 6.84 -15.76
N ARG A 168 10.52 6.16 -16.84
CA ARG A 168 10.69 4.70 -16.85
C ARG A 168 11.88 4.17 -16.06
N ASP A 169 12.79 5.05 -15.63
CA ASP A 169 14.04 4.64 -14.98
C ASP A 169 13.95 4.62 -13.44
N THR A 170 12.83 5.03 -12.85
CA THR A 170 12.65 5.02 -11.40
C THR A 170 11.19 4.85 -11.05
N ALA A 171 10.88 3.87 -10.21
CA ALA A 171 9.54 3.73 -9.63
C ALA A 171 9.57 4.16 -8.16
N PHE A 172 8.57 4.93 -7.73
CA PHE A 172 8.44 5.34 -6.33
C PHE A 172 7.33 4.54 -5.64
N ALA A 173 7.45 4.39 -4.31
CA ALA A 173 6.42 3.79 -3.51
C ALA A 173 6.39 4.36 -2.09
N LEU A 174 5.23 4.29 -1.45
CA LEU A 174 5.05 4.51 -0.02
C LEU A 174 4.93 3.15 0.66
N ARG A 175 5.72 2.91 1.70
CA ARG A 175 5.66 1.73 2.57
C ARG A 175 5.25 2.13 3.97
N TRP A 176 4.34 1.39 4.57
CA TRP A 176 3.93 1.59 5.97
C TRP A 176 3.54 0.26 6.61
N LYS A 177 3.31 0.27 7.91
CA LYS A 177 2.72 -0.89 8.62
C LYS A 177 1.23 -0.66 8.83
N ALA A 178 0.41 -1.64 8.53
CA ALA A 178 -1.02 -1.64 8.82
C ALA A 178 -1.29 -1.50 10.32
N ILE A 179 -2.27 -0.67 10.68
CA ILE A 179 -2.73 -0.52 12.06
C ILE A 179 -3.69 -1.67 12.39
N CYS A 180 -4.69 -1.89 11.54
CA CYS A 180 -5.70 -2.93 11.70
C CYS A 180 -6.13 -3.52 10.35
N ALA A 181 -6.70 -4.72 10.37
CA ALA A 181 -7.31 -5.35 9.20
C ALA A 181 -8.50 -4.54 8.66
N CYS A 182 -9.31 -3.95 9.55
CA CYS A 182 -10.52 -3.19 9.21
C CYS A 182 -10.25 -1.88 8.42
N ASP A 183 -8.97 -1.51 8.27
CA ASP A 183 -8.57 -0.38 7.44
C ASP A 183 -8.49 -0.75 5.95
N TYR A 184 -8.68 -2.02 5.58
CA TYR A 184 -8.53 -2.50 4.22
C TYR A 184 -9.75 -3.30 3.76
N THR A 185 -10.09 -3.13 2.50
CA THR A 185 -11.18 -3.83 1.83
C THR A 185 -10.67 -4.41 0.50
N SER A 186 -11.14 -5.59 0.13
CA SER A 186 -10.80 -6.21 -1.16
C SER A 186 -11.43 -5.42 -2.32
N THR A 187 -10.75 -5.37 -3.47
CA THR A 187 -11.27 -4.76 -4.72
C THR A 187 -12.33 -5.61 -5.43
N GLU A 188 -12.90 -6.62 -4.76
CA GLU A 188 -13.99 -7.42 -5.29
C GLU A 188 -15.22 -6.57 -5.63
N ALA A 189 -15.93 -6.98 -6.69
CA ALA A 189 -17.12 -6.27 -7.18
C ALA A 189 -18.25 -6.21 -6.13
N ALA A 190 -18.25 -7.10 -5.14
CA ALA A 190 -19.17 -7.06 -4.02
C ALA A 190 -18.99 -5.79 -3.15
N ASN A 191 -17.78 -5.26 -3.06
CA ASN A 191 -17.47 -4.06 -2.27
C ASN A 191 -17.54 -2.78 -3.10
N PHE A 192 -17.17 -2.88 -4.39
CA PHE A 192 -17.09 -1.74 -5.31
C PHE A 192 -17.59 -2.13 -6.72
N PRO A 193 -18.91 -2.32 -6.90
CA PRO A 193 -19.46 -2.80 -8.16
C PRO A 193 -19.21 -1.82 -9.32
N GLY A 194 -19.24 -0.52 -9.03
CA GLY A 194 -19.04 0.55 -10.01
C GLY A 194 -17.71 0.53 -10.73
N LEU A 195 -16.63 0.17 -10.03
CA LEU A 195 -15.25 0.24 -10.55
C LEU A 195 -15.01 -0.63 -11.78
N VAL A 196 -15.71 -1.77 -11.87
CA VAL A 196 -15.57 -2.72 -12.98
C VAL A 196 -16.10 -2.13 -14.28
N GLY A 197 -17.14 -1.28 -14.19
CA GLY A 197 -17.86 -0.70 -15.33
C GLY A 197 -17.28 0.61 -15.86
N ILE A 198 -16.35 1.25 -15.14
CA ILE A 198 -15.79 2.54 -15.57
C ILE A 198 -15.01 2.34 -16.88
N PRO A 199 -15.17 3.18 -17.92
CA PRO A 199 -14.48 2.99 -19.20
C PRO A 199 -13.01 3.41 -19.13
N GLY A 200 -12.19 2.94 -20.08
CA GLY A 200 -10.74 3.18 -20.10
C GLY A 200 -10.35 4.67 -20.06
N ARG A 201 -11.11 5.52 -20.75
CA ARG A 201 -10.86 6.97 -20.82
C ARG A 201 -11.02 7.71 -19.49
N GLU A 202 -11.81 7.15 -18.56
CA GLU A 202 -12.07 7.73 -17.24
C GLU A 202 -11.15 7.14 -16.18
N ARG A 203 -10.19 6.29 -16.54
CA ARG A 203 -9.33 5.56 -15.60
C ARG A 203 -7.87 5.93 -15.78
N ARG A 204 -7.12 5.85 -14.68
CA ARG A 204 -5.66 5.78 -14.68
C ARG A 204 -5.20 4.38 -14.28
N GLY A 205 -4.12 3.93 -14.92
CA GLY A 205 -3.56 2.58 -14.69
C GLY A 205 -4.44 1.46 -15.25
N SER A 206 -4.19 0.24 -14.77
CA SER A 206 -4.93 -0.95 -15.17
C SER A 206 -6.39 -0.94 -14.67
N MET A 207 -7.27 -1.69 -15.32
CA MET A 207 -8.64 -1.89 -14.84
C MET A 207 -8.65 -2.57 -13.45
N ILE A 208 -9.65 -2.25 -12.63
CA ILE A 208 -10.01 -3.05 -11.46
C ILE A 208 -11.02 -4.11 -11.92
N LEU A 209 -10.63 -5.39 -11.85
CA LEU A 209 -11.42 -6.50 -12.42
C LEU A 209 -12.64 -6.88 -11.56
N GLY A 210 -12.68 -6.47 -10.30
CA GLY A 210 -13.72 -6.91 -9.37
C GLY A 210 -13.53 -8.34 -8.86
N THR A 211 -12.35 -8.95 -9.08
CA THR A 211 -11.97 -10.29 -8.58
C THR A 211 -11.11 -10.23 -7.32
N GLY A 212 -10.71 -9.03 -6.87
CA GLY A 212 -9.79 -8.85 -5.74
C GLY A 212 -8.31 -8.96 -6.12
N PHE A 213 -7.98 -9.19 -7.39
CA PHE A 213 -6.63 -9.36 -7.91
C PHE A 213 -6.30 -8.37 -9.03
N LEU A 214 -5.04 -7.94 -9.07
CA LEU A 214 -4.49 -7.06 -10.09
C LEU A 214 -4.39 -7.80 -11.42
N PRO A 215 -4.70 -7.15 -12.56
CA PRO A 215 -4.32 -7.66 -13.88
C PRO A 215 -2.81 -7.92 -13.96
N SER A 216 -2.42 -9.18 -14.13
CA SER A 216 -1.04 -9.64 -14.07
C SER A 216 -0.86 -10.88 -14.94
N GLY A 217 0.24 -10.92 -15.71
CA GLY A 217 0.48 -12.01 -16.67
C GLY A 217 0.85 -13.35 -16.03
N THR A 218 1.44 -13.34 -14.84
CA THR A 218 2.04 -14.56 -14.24
C THR A 218 1.78 -14.71 -12.75
N HIS A 219 1.48 -13.63 -12.03
CA HIS A 219 1.36 -13.66 -10.57
C HIS A 219 -0.04 -13.30 -10.11
N LEU A 220 -0.56 -14.04 -9.12
CA LEU A 220 -1.74 -13.65 -8.35
C LEU A 220 -1.33 -12.57 -7.34
N ILE A 221 -1.66 -11.31 -7.64
CA ILE A 221 -1.34 -10.16 -6.76
C ILE A 221 -2.65 -9.65 -6.14
N PRO A 222 -2.91 -9.94 -4.85
CA PRO A 222 -4.08 -9.43 -4.14
C PRO A 222 -4.05 -7.91 -4.03
N GLU A 223 -5.18 -7.27 -4.28
CA GLU A 223 -5.31 -5.83 -4.19
C GLU A 223 -6.22 -5.44 -3.03
N PHE A 224 -5.82 -4.39 -2.32
CA PHE A 224 -6.57 -3.83 -1.21
C PHE A 224 -6.87 -2.37 -1.52
N VAL A 225 -7.99 -1.89 -1.02
CA VAL A 225 -8.35 -0.48 -0.99
C VAL A 225 -8.46 -0.06 0.47
N THR A 226 -8.02 1.15 0.80
CA THR A 226 -8.29 1.70 2.13
C THR A 226 -9.80 1.73 2.37
N ALA A 227 -10.26 1.18 3.50
CA ALA A 227 -11.68 1.02 3.78
C ALA A 227 -12.42 2.35 3.59
N ASP A 228 -13.57 2.28 2.90
CA ASP A 228 -14.37 3.44 2.48
C ASP A 228 -13.72 4.40 1.48
N PHE A 229 -12.59 4.02 0.87
CA PHE A 229 -11.66 4.94 0.19
C PHE A 229 -11.15 6.08 1.10
N ALA A 230 -11.31 5.93 2.42
CA ALA A 230 -10.94 6.93 3.40
C ALA A 230 -9.42 7.06 3.51
N ASP A 231 -8.97 8.25 3.89
CA ASP A 231 -7.58 8.48 4.24
C ASP A 231 -7.24 7.76 5.56
N LEU A 232 -6.22 6.90 5.50
CA LEU A 232 -5.63 6.24 6.65
C LEU A 232 -4.41 7.02 7.14
N PRO A 233 -4.27 7.20 8.45
CA PRO A 233 -3.08 7.81 9.04
C PRO A 233 -1.85 6.93 8.91
N LEU A 234 -0.73 7.52 8.50
CA LEU A 234 0.54 6.82 8.40
C LEU A 234 1.08 6.48 9.79
N THR A 235 1.65 5.28 9.87
CA THR A 235 2.29 4.77 11.08
C THR A 235 3.72 5.28 11.22
N ALA A 236 4.25 5.18 12.43
CA ALA A 236 5.65 5.49 12.70
C ALA A 236 6.58 4.73 11.74
N ARG A 237 7.60 5.43 11.22
CA ARG A 237 8.57 4.86 10.27
C ARG A 237 7.96 4.41 8.94
N ALA A 238 6.85 5.03 8.50
CA ALA A 238 6.46 4.95 7.09
C ALA A 238 7.59 5.54 6.21
N GLU A 239 7.78 4.99 5.02
CA GLU A 239 8.92 5.29 4.15
C GLU A 239 8.46 5.59 2.73
N ILE A 240 9.09 6.58 2.11
CA ILE A 240 9.03 6.78 0.67
C ILE A 240 10.28 6.14 0.07
N LEU A 241 10.07 5.23 -0.86
CA LEU A 241 11.08 4.39 -1.50
C LEU A 241 11.25 4.78 -2.97
N ALA A 242 12.45 4.54 -3.49
CA ALA A 242 12.74 4.49 -4.93
C ALA A 242 13.28 3.11 -5.31
N TYR A 243 12.83 2.62 -6.46
CA TYR A 243 13.31 1.41 -7.11
C TYR A 243 14.05 1.79 -8.40
N THR A 244 15.26 1.28 -8.56
CA THR A 244 16.16 1.58 -9.67
C THR A 244 16.23 0.44 -10.69
N PRO A 245 16.74 0.69 -11.91
CA PRO A 245 16.75 -0.31 -12.98
C PRO A 245 17.54 -1.58 -12.66
N ASP A 246 18.53 -1.48 -11.78
CA ASP A 246 19.34 -2.59 -11.24
C ASP A 246 18.63 -3.38 -10.12
N GLY A 247 17.39 -3.03 -9.76
CA GLY A 247 16.61 -3.71 -8.73
C GLY A 247 16.89 -3.26 -7.29
N ALA A 248 17.74 -2.24 -7.09
CA ALA A 248 17.97 -1.67 -5.77
C ALA A 248 16.72 -0.91 -5.26
N GLU A 249 16.48 -1.03 -3.94
CA GLU A 249 15.45 -0.26 -3.23
C GLU A 249 16.15 0.70 -2.28
N ILE A 250 15.78 1.96 -2.38
CA ILE A 250 16.43 3.04 -1.67
C ILE A 250 15.36 3.80 -0.90
N ALA A 251 15.47 3.79 0.44
CA ALA A 251 14.65 4.65 1.27
C ALA A 251 15.06 6.12 1.06
N LEU A 252 14.16 6.92 0.52
CA LEU A 252 14.38 8.35 0.27
C LEU A 252 14.03 9.19 1.50
N PHE A 253 12.86 8.92 2.09
CA PHE A 253 12.33 9.64 3.24
C PHE A 253 11.70 8.69 4.25
N GLN A 254 11.77 9.03 5.52
CA GLN A 254 11.11 8.31 6.60
C GLN A 254 10.31 9.27 7.48
N TYR A 255 9.06 8.91 7.77
CA TYR A 255 8.14 9.72 8.55
C TYR A 255 8.36 9.55 10.06
N GLN A 256 8.51 10.70 10.75
CA GLN A 256 8.60 10.84 12.20
C GLN A 256 7.32 11.50 12.72
N PRO A 257 6.36 10.72 13.25
CA PRO A 257 5.09 11.24 13.74
C PRO A 257 5.22 12.16 14.95
N GLN A 258 6.30 12.03 15.73
CA GLN A 258 6.57 12.86 16.91
C GLN A 258 6.66 14.34 16.59
N THR A 259 7.23 14.64 15.43
CA THR A 259 7.49 15.99 14.96
C THR A 259 6.66 16.34 13.73
N ASN A 260 5.84 15.40 13.22
CA ASN A 260 5.19 15.47 11.91
C ASN A 260 6.18 15.86 10.80
N VAL A 261 7.29 15.13 10.70
CA VAL A 261 8.36 15.42 9.73
C VAL A 261 8.70 14.20 8.89
N TRP A 262 8.87 14.40 7.59
CA TRP A 262 9.62 13.47 6.74
C TRP A 262 11.11 13.82 6.79
N ASN A 263 11.91 12.88 7.29
CA ASN A 263 13.36 12.97 7.31
C ASN A 263 13.94 12.34 6.05
N ARG A 264 14.84 13.04 5.37
CA ARG A 264 15.60 12.47 4.25
C ARG A 264 16.57 11.40 4.75
N MET A 265 16.46 10.21 4.18
CA MET A 265 17.32 9.05 4.44
C MET A 265 18.40 8.88 3.36
N ALA A 266 18.08 9.26 2.11
CA ALA A 266 18.98 9.13 0.98
C ALA A 266 20.18 10.10 1.06
N GLY A 267 21.39 9.55 1.15
CA GLY A 267 22.65 10.30 1.15
C GLY A 267 23.01 10.91 -0.22
N ALA A 268 24.22 11.47 -0.31
CA ALA A 268 24.70 12.18 -1.51
C ALA A 268 24.71 11.32 -2.79
N ARG A 269 25.00 10.03 -2.65
CA ARG A 269 25.06 9.06 -3.78
C ARG A 269 23.72 8.84 -4.50
N HIS A 270 22.60 9.24 -3.90
CA HIS A 270 21.25 9.08 -4.43
C HIS A 270 20.54 10.43 -4.61
N ARG A 271 21.31 11.51 -4.75
CA ARG A 271 20.77 12.87 -4.90
C ARG A 271 19.97 13.01 -6.19
N ASP A 272 20.38 12.34 -7.25
CA ASP A 272 19.69 12.29 -8.53
C ASP A 272 18.25 11.77 -8.39
N LEU A 273 18.02 10.74 -7.56
CA LEU A 273 16.67 10.20 -7.31
C LEU A 273 15.76 11.22 -6.61
N VAL A 274 16.31 11.99 -5.67
CA VAL A 274 15.55 13.05 -4.98
C VAL A 274 15.26 14.21 -5.94
N ASN A 275 16.21 14.57 -6.80
CA ASN A 275 16.05 15.65 -7.77
C ASN A 275 15.00 15.36 -8.85
N ARG A 276 14.60 14.10 -9.04
CA ARG A 276 13.50 13.72 -9.93
C ARG A 276 12.12 14.10 -9.39
N ILE A 277 12.02 14.39 -8.09
CA ILE A 277 10.76 14.76 -7.44
C ILE A 277 10.51 16.26 -7.68
N PRO A 278 9.39 16.64 -8.32
CA PRO A 278 9.11 18.01 -8.67
C PRO A 278 8.88 18.89 -7.43
N GLY A 279 9.32 20.15 -7.51
CA GLY A 279 9.08 21.16 -6.48
C GLY A 279 9.92 20.99 -5.20
N LEU A 280 10.87 20.05 -5.15
CA LEU A 280 11.78 19.93 -4.00
C LEU A 280 12.96 20.89 -4.12
N GLU A 281 13.16 21.68 -3.07
CA GLU A 281 14.35 22.52 -2.92
C GLU A 281 15.61 21.66 -2.77
N THR A 282 16.64 21.96 -3.55
CA THR A 282 17.91 21.22 -3.50
C THR A 282 18.54 21.36 -2.11
N GLY A 283 18.86 20.22 -1.49
CA GLY A 283 19.52 20.19 -0.18
C GLY A 283 18.59 20.20 1.03
N ARG A 284 17.27 20.37 0.84
CA ARG A 284 16.31 20.23 1.94
C ARG A 284 16.27 18.80 2.46
N ALA A 285 16.45 18.65 3.78
CA ALA A 285 16.51 17.36 4.46
C ALA A 285 15.28 17.05 5.33
N LEU A 286 14.44 18.07 5.62
CA LEU A 286 13.29 17.97 6.50
C LEU A 286 12.06 18.59 5.85
N PHE A 287 10.95 17.85 5.87
CA PHE A 287 9.66 18.32 5.36
C PHE A 287 8.62 18.19 6.48
N ARG A 288 8.22 19.34 7.05
CA ARG A 288 7.18 19.41 8.08
C ARG A 288 5.81 19.31 7.42
N THR A 289 4.95 18.50 7.98
CA THR A 289 3.56 18.33 7.53
C THR A 289 2.61 18.72 8.65
N ASN A 290 1.46 19.29 8.27
CA ASN A 290 0.40 19.57 9.21
C ASN A 290 -0.59 18.38 9.22
N PRO A 291 -1.02 17.89 10.39
CA PRO A 291 -2.08 16.90 10.47
C PRO A 291 -3.35 17.40 9.75
N SER A 292 -4.08 16.48 9.14
CA SER A 292 -5.37 16.82 8.53
C SER A 292 -6.41 17.07 9.62
N VAL A 293 -7.31 18.02 9.34
CA VAL A 293 -8.52 18.23 10.16
C VAL A 293 -9.64 17.28 9.79
N HIS A 294 -9.55 16.63 8.63
CA HIS A 294 -10.60 15.77 8.10
C HIS A 294 -10.36 14.29 8.33
N ALA A 295 -9.12 13.88 8.62
CA ALA A 295 -8.78 12.49 8.91
C ALA A 295 -7.56 12.39 9.83
N GLY A 296 -7.52 11.36 10.67
CA GLY A 296 -6.41 11.13 11.59
C GLY A 296 -6.69 10.08 12.64
N LEU A 297 -5.86 10.07 13.68
CA LEU A 297 -6.03 9.22 14.86
C LEU A 297 -6.30 10.08 16.09
N ILE A 298 -7.22 9.59 16.91
CA ILE A 298 -7.53 10.12 18.23
C ILE A 298 -7.56 8.99 19.25
N GLY A 299 -7.44 9.33 20.51
CA GLY A 299 -7.58 8.40 21.63
C GLY A 299 -7.72 9.19 22.92
N ASP A 300 -8.02 8.48 24.00
CA ASP A 300 -8.24 9.09 25.31
C ASP A 300 -6.94 8.99 26.13
N HIS A 301 -6.51 10.12 26.70
CA HIS A 301 -5.35 10.23 27.58
C HIS A 301 -5.68 11.20 28.72
N GLU A 302 -5.51 10.75 29.96
CA GLU A 302 -5.80 11.57 31.17
C GLU A 302 -7.21 12.18 31.19
N GLY A 303 -8.20 11.50 30.61
CA GLY A 303 -9.59 11.96 30.53
C GLY A 303 -9.88 12.92 29.37
N GLU A 304 -8.88 13.24 28.55
CA GLU A 304 -9.03 14.10 27.38
C GLU A 304 -8.86 13.31 26.08
N ARG A 305 -9.62 13.72 25.06
CA ARG A 305 -9.49 13.18 23.70
C ARG A 305 -8.39 13.94 22.96
N VAL A 306 -7.33 13.23 22.59
CA VAL A 306 -6.11 13.81 22.04
C VAL A 306 -5.70 13.13 20.74
N PRO A 307 -4.96 13.82 19.84
CA PRO A 307 -4.35 13.19 18.67
C PRO A 307 -3.33 12.13 19.08
N VAL A 308 -3.31 11.00 18.38
CA VAL A 308 -2.42 9.88 18.72
C VAL A 308 -1.57 9.43 17.54
N THR A 309 -0.50 8.71 17.84
CA THR A 309 0.36 8.04 16.87
C THR A 309 0.23 6.54 17.03
N ALA A 310 0.12 5.83 15.90
CA ALA A 310 0.22 4.38 15.86
C ALA A 310 1.64 3.93 15.49
N ASP A 311 2.18 2.99 16.27
CA ASP A 311 3.42 2.28 15.99
C ASP A 311 3.14 0.78 16.13
N PRO A 312 2.75 0.09 15.04
CA PRO A 312 2.42 -1.34 15.10
C PRO A 312 3.57 -2.18 15.66
N GLY A 313 3.29 -2.90 16.76
CA GLY A 313 4.27 -3.59 17.61
C GLY A 313 4.57 -2.89 18.94
N HIS A 314 4.28 -1.58 19.03
CA HIS A 314 4.44 -0.74 20.22
C HIS A 314 3.14 -0.03 20.65
N GLY A 315 2.04 -0.21 19.92
CA GLY A 315 0.71 0.27 20.28
C GLY A 315 0.43 1.70 19.83
N PHE A 316 -0.51 2.35 20.54
CA PHE A 316 -0.92 3.73 20.31
C PHE A 316 -0.37 4.62 21.42
N SER A 317 0.14 5.79 21.05
CA SER A 317 0.75 6.71 22.02
C SER A 317 0.54 8.16 21.66
N VAL A 318 0.56 9.01 22.68
CA VAL A 318 0.60 10.46 22.54
C VAL A 318 2.04 10.91 22.76
N TYR A 319 2.43 11.93 22.01
CA TYR A 319 3.63 12.71 22.27
C TYR A 319 3.23 14.02 22.94
N ALA A 320 3.29 14.06 24.26
CA ALA A 320 3.14 15.32 24.98
C ALA A 320 4.31 16.24 24.60
N ARG A 321 4.03 17.52 24.38
CA ARG A 321 5.03 18.49 23.91
C ARG A 321 6.17 18.60 24.96
N GLY A 322 7.39 18.21 24.59
CA GLY A 322 8.55 18.21 25.48
C GLY A 322 8.78 16.94 26.29
N ALA A 323 7.91 15.92 26.15
CA ALA A 323 8.10 14.64 26.83
C ALA A 323 9.16 13.78 26.12
N THR A 324 10.04 13.16 26.92
CA THR A 324 11.05 12.19 26.48
C THR A 324 10.49 10.78 26.29
N SER A 325 9.24 10.52 26.70
CA SER A 325 8.61 9.20 26.68
C SER A 325 7.22 9.20 26.04
N ARG A 326 6.86 8.05 25.45
CA ARG A 326 5.54 7.76 24.90
C ARG A 326 4.58 7.47 26.04
N SER A 327 3.44 8.16 26.07
CA SER A 327 2.34 7.81 26.98
C SER A 327 1.31 6.95 26.24
N PRO A 328 0.92 5.79 26.78
CA PRO A 328 -0.12 4.97 26.17
C PRO A 328 -1.48 5.71 26.21
N VAL A 329 -2.34 5.37 25.26
CA VAL A 329 -3.72 5.85 25.20
C VAL A 329 -4.72 4.72 25.34
N THR A 330 -5.94 5.06 25.76
CA THR A 330 -7.09 4.17 25.71
C THR A 330 -7.98 4.55 24.52
N ARG A 331 -8.82 3.60 24.07
CA ARG A 331 -9.81 3.80 22.99
C ARG A 331 -9.27 4.53 21.73
N PRO A 332 -8.18 4.04 21.13
CA PRO A 332 -7.68 4.58 19.87
C PRO A 332 -8.75 4.40 18.78
N GLN A 333 -9.01 5.48 18.04
CA GLN A 333 -9.93 5.53 16.92
C GLN A 333 -9.25 6.19 15.73
N ARG A 334 -9.51 5.70 14.52
CA ARG A 334 -9.36 6.57 13.34
C ARG A 334 -10.63 7.36 13.13
N PHE A 335 -10.49 8.56 12.57
CA PHE A 335 -11.63 9.34 12.12
C PHE A 335 -11.42 9.81 10.69
N TYR A 336 -12.53 10.04 10.00
CA TYR A 336 -12.56 10.72 8.71
C TYR A 336 -13.88 11.49 8.54
N THR A 337 -13.92 12.48 7.64
CA THR A 337 -15.13 13.31 7.43
C THR A 337 -15.89 12.85 6.18
N ARG A 338 -17.17 12.52 6.34
CA ARG A 338 -18.11 12.27 5.24
C ARG A 338 -19.07 13.43 5.06
N ALA A 339 -19.55 13.62 3.83
CA ALA A 339 -20.65 14.50 3.47
C ALA A 339 -21.42 13.88 2.30
N ARG A 340 -22.54 14.51 1.93
CA ARG A 340 -23.27 14.23 0.69
C ARG A 340 -23.15 15.43 -0.24
N TRP A 341 -22.98 15.19 -1.53
CA TRP A 341 -22.96 16.24 -2.54
C TRP A 341 -23.48 15.70 -3.86
N ARG A 342 -24.47 16.38 -4.45
CA ARG A 342 -25.16 15.93 -5.68
C ARG A 342 -25.62 14.47 -5.60
N ASP A 343 -26.26 14.15 -4.47
CA ASP A 343 -26.75 12.81 -4.13
C ASP A 343 -25.67 11.71 -3.96
N MET A 344 -24.38 12.07 -4.03
CA MET A 344 -23.27 11.13 -3.85
C MET A 344 -22.66 11.23 -2.45
N ASP A 345 -22.29 10.07 -1.88
CA ASP A 345 -21.50 10.00 -0.66
C ASP A 345 -20.04 10.35 -0.96
N VAL A 346 -19.53 11.37 -0.28
CA VAL A 346 -18.17 11.89 -0.48
C VAL A 346 -17.39 11.99 0.84
N LEU A 347 -16.07 11.87 0.72
CA LEU A 347 -15.12 12.16 1.78
C LEU A 347 -14.58 13.58 1.62
N ALA A 348 -14.55 14.37 2.69
CA ALA A 348 -13.83 15.63 2.68
C ALA A 348 -12.34 15.39 2.95
N LEU A 349 -11.47 15.91 2.09
CA LEU A 349 -10.01 15.69 2.18
C LEU A 349 -9.26 16.93 2.69
N GLY A 350 -9.69 18.10 2.23
CA GLY A 350 -9.07 19.38 2.53
C GLY A 350 -10.01 20.53 2.18
N ARG A 351 -9.76 21.70 2.74
CA ARG A 351 -10.57 22.91 2.51
C ARG A 351 -9.69 24.09 2.13
N ASN A 352 -10.18 24.92 1.23
CA ASN A 352 -9.82 26.33 1.12
C ASN A 352 -11.03 27.17 1.60
N GLU A 353 -11.06 28.47 1.36
CA GLU A 353 -12.09 29.36 1.91
C GLU A 353 -13.52 28.90 1.56
N ASP A 354 -13.80 28.71 0.26
CA ASP A 354 -15.15 28.41 -0.24
C ASP A 354 -15.30 27.02 -0.86
N TRP A 355 -14.21 26.27 -0.98
CA TRP A 355 -14.19 24.95 -1.62
C TRP A 355 -13.61 23.87 -0.72
N VAL A 356 -14.15 22.68 -0.87
CA VAL A 356 -13.68 21.46 -0.22
C VAL A 356 -13.29 20.47 -1.29
N ARG A 357 -12.06 19.95 -1.19
CA ARG A 357 -11.64 18.84 -2.04
C ARG A 357 -12.32 17.58 -1.53
N VAL A 358 -13.06 16.91 -2.40
CA VAL A 358 -13.85 15.72 -2.07
C VAL A 358 -13.40 14.49 -2.86
N ARG A 359 -13.65 13.32 -2.30
CA ARG A 359 -13.44 12.01 -2.95
C ARG A 359 -14.73 11.21 -2.95
N LEU A 360 -15.04 10.52 -4.05
CA LEU A 360 -16.16 9.59 -4.11
C LEU A 360 -15.91 8.37 -3.19
N CYS A 361 -16.89 8.02 -2.35
CA CYS A 361 -16.80 6.81 -1.51
C CYS A 361 -17.05 5.53 -2.32
N GLN A 362 -17.93 5.60 -3.30
CA GLN A 362 -18.35 4.50 -4.17
C GLN A 362 -18.29 4.98 -5.62
N PRO A 363 -17.10 4.99 -6.23
CA PRO A 363 -16.93 5.48 -7.59
C PRO A 363 -17.58 4.56 -8.63
N ASP A 364 -18.44 5.16 -9.45
CA ASP A 364 -19.01 4.58 -10.67
C ASP A 364 -19.13 5.67 -11.75
N ILE A 365 -19.57 5.29 -12.95
CA ILE A 365 -19.66 6.22 -14.08
C ILE A 365 -20.72 7.32 -13.85
N GLU A 366 -21.80 7.04 -13.14
CA GLU A 366 -22.86 8.01 -12.86
C GLU A 366 -22.39 9.05 -11.86
N ALA A 367 -21.77 8.62 -10.76
CA ALA A 367 -21.19 9.48 -9.74
C ALA A 367 -20.08 10.37 -10.33
N ILE A 368 -19.24 9.82 -11.21
CA ILE A 368 -18.21 10.58 -11.93
C ILE A 368 -18.84 11.70 -12.76
N MET A 369 -19.86 11.37 -13.57
CA MET A 369 -20.52 12.35 -14.45
C MET A 369 -21.31 13.39 -13.66
N ALA A 370 -21.95 13.01 -12.55
CA ALA A 370 -22.72 13.91 -11.71
C ALA A 370 -21.85 14.93 -10.98
N THR A 371 -20.63 14.54 -10.58
CA THR A 371 -19.72 15.37 -9.76
C THR A 371 -18.56 15.98 -10.53
N ASP A 372 -18.39 15.62 -11.81
CA ASP A 372 -17.22 15.94 -12.63
C ASP A 372 -15.90 15.53 -11.93
N ALA A 373 -15.95 14.38 -11.23
CA ALA A 373 -14.80 13.87 -10.50
C ALA A 373 -13.74 13.30 -11.44
N THR A 374 -12.50 13.72 -11.24
CA THR A 374 -11.38 13.26 -12.06
C THR A 374 -10.68 12.07 -11.42
N CYS A 375 -10.29 11.08 -12.23
CA CYS A 375 -9.44 10.00 -11.76
C CYS A 375 -8.05 10.55 -11.47
N VAL A 376 -7.68 10.66 -10.19
CA VAL A 376 -6.37 11.17 -9.74
C VAL A 376 -5.34 10.06 -9.55
N GLU A 377 -5.81 8.83 -9.40
CA GLU A 377 -5.06 7.57 -9.42
C GLU A 377 -6.04 6.40 -9.58
N ARG A 378 -5.54 5.20 -9.86
CA ARG A 378 -6.35 4.00 -10.06
C ARG A 378 -7.40 3.79 -8.96
N GLY A 379 -8.66 3.87 -9.36
CA GLY A 379 -9.83 3.68 -8.49
C GLY A 379 -10.23 4.88 -7.64
N VAL A 380 -9.46 5.98 -7.65
CA VAL A 380 -9.71 7.16 -6.80
C VAL A 380 -10.13 8.35 -7.65
N TYR A 381 -11.28 8.91 -7.32
CA TYR A 381 -11.93 10.00 -8.05
C TYR A 381 -12.17 11.18 -7.13
N GLU A 382 -11.63 12.32 -7.52
CA GLU A 382 -11.65 13.53 -6.70
C GLU A 382 -12.00 14.77 -7.52
N CYS A 383 -12.63 15.72 -6.87
CA CYS A 383 -12.94 17.05 -7.42
C CYS A 383 -13.04 18.08 -6.30
N TRP A 384 -13.25 19.34 -6.69
CA TRP A 384 -13.55 20.42 -5.75
C TRP A 384 -15.05 20.69 -5.75
N ALA A 385 -15.64 20.72 -4.55
CA ALA A 385 -17.04 21.02 -4.31
C ALA A 385 -17.19 22.36 -3.57
N PRO A 386 -18.18 23.20 -3.90
CA PRO A 386 -18.48 24.38 -3.10
C PRO A 386 -18.88 23.97 -1.68
N ARG A 387 -18.28 24.59 -0.67
CA ARG A 387 -18.49 24.23 0.75
C ARG A 387 -19.95 24.36 1.17
N GLY A 388 -20.66 25.36 0.64
CA GLY A 388 -22.07 25.61 0.93
C GLY A 388 -23.04 24.60 0.32
N GLU A 389 -22.59 23.77 -0.63
CA GLU A 389 -23.39 22.71 -1.25
C GLU A 389 -23.21 21.36 -0.56
N LEU A 390 -22.28 21.23 0.38
CA LEU A 390 -22.08 19.98 1.11
C LEU A 390 -23.19 19.77 2.14
N GLU A 391 -23.89 18.67 2.01
CA GLU A 391 -24.96 18.25 2.91
C GLU A 391 -24.43 17.30 3.98
N HIS A 392 -24.98 17.42 5.19
CA HIS A 392 -24.74 16.49 6.30
C HIS A 392 -23.26 16.17 6.61
N PRO A 393 -22.35 17.16 6.70
CA PRO A 393 -20.97 16.90 7.06
C PRO A 393 -20.89 16.26 8.45
N ARG A 394 -20.29 15.07 8.52
CA ARG A 394 -20.16 14.30 9.77
C ARG A 394 -18.80 13.63 9.88
N MET A 395 -18.28 13.63 11.10
CA MET A 395 -17.10 12.82 11.44
C MET A 395 -17.55 11.38 11.67
N VAL A 396 -16.93 10.45 10.95
CA VAL A 396 -17.06 9.01 11.18
C VAL A 396 -15.85 8.57 11.97
N THR A 397 -16.06 7.78 13.02
CA THR A 397 -15.02 7.19 13.85
C THR A 397 -15.03 5.68 13.72
N VAL A 398 -13.86 5.06 13.65
CA VAL A 398 -13.69 3.61 13.65
C VAL A 398 -12.79 3.25 14.82
N ASP A 399 -13.32 2.44 15.74
CA ASP A 399 -12.60 1.93 16.89
C ASP A 399 -11.52 0.94 16.48
N TYR A 400 -10.32 1.10 17.03
CA TYR A 400 -9.28 0.07 16.95
C TYR A 400 -9.32 -0.84 18.17
N PRO A 401 -9.15 -2.16 17.99
CA PRO A 401 -9.12 -3.09 19.09
C PRO A 401 -7.90 -2.83 20.00
N THR A 402 -8.15 -2.65 21.30
CA THR A 402 -7.10 -2.49 22.31
C THR A 402 -6.85 -3.80 23.04
N GLY A 403 -5.96 -4.64 22.51
CA GLY A 403 -5.30 -5.72 23.25
C GLY A 403 -5.89 -7.14 23.14
N LEU A 404 -4.99 -8.09 22.87
CA LEU A 404 -5.06 -9.55 23.10
C LEU A 404 -6.22 -10.35 22.49
N ASN A 405 -6.55 -10.14 21.22
CA ASN A 405 -6.98 -11.30 20.42
C ASN A 405 -6.64 -11.12 18.93
N PRO A 406 -5.54 -11.70 18.43
CA PRO A 406 -5.24 -11.68 17.00
C PRO A 406 -6.27 -12.45 16.15
N ALA A 407 -7.21 -13.16 16.77
CA ALA A 407 -8.28 -13.91 16.10
C ALA A 407 -9.65 -13.20 16.02
N ALA A 408 -9.73 -11.92 16.42
CA ALA A 408 -10.98 -11.14 16.38
C ALA A 408 -11.09 -10.18 15.18
N CYS A 409 -10.29 -10.38 14.12
CA CYS A 409 -10.42 -9.66 12.85
C CYS A 409 -10.34 -10.65 11.70
#